data_AF-A0A6L7TLK4-F1
#
_entry.id   AF-A0A6L7TLK4-F1
#
_cell.length_a   1.000
_cell.length_b   1.000
_cell.length_c   1.000
_cell.angle_alpha   90.00
_cell.angle_beta   90.00
_cell.angle_gamma   90.00
#
_symmetry.space_group_name_H-M   'P 1'
#
loop_
_entity.id
_entity.type
_entity.pdbx_description
1 polymer ?
#
loop_
_entity_poly.entity_id
_entity_poly.type
_entity_poly.pdbx_seq_one_letter_code
_entity_poly.pdbx_strand_id
1 'polypeptide(L)'
;MIERSLRDTQEFLRAGQSIDWAQSRYFQYANRLAHLYLLRVLNGLPAYLVMLYFLNDEEMGGPSTVAEWENAITAETKALGIPRRHQLDSYIVPAFVDIRDIPVK
;
A
#
# COMPACT_ATOMS: atom_id res chain seq x y z
N MET A 1 -13.14 11.42 10.69
CA MET A 1 -12.26 12.08 9.69
C MET A 1 -11.51 11.05 8.86
N ILE A 2 -10.82 10.08 9.48
CA ILE A 2 -10.09 8.99 8.79
C ILE A 2 -11.03 8.10 7.96
N GLU A 3 -12.14 7.62 8.53
CA GLU A 3 -13.07 6.73 7.80
C GLU A 3 -13.64 7.35 6.52
N ARG A 4 -13.93 8.66 6.54
CA ARG A 4 -14.40 9.37 5.35
C ARG A 4 -13.29 9.36 4.29
N SER A 5 -12.06 9.71 4.67
CA SER A 5 -10.91 9.70 3.75
C SER A 5 -10.68 8.32 3.14
N LEU A 6 -10.82 7.24 3.92
CA LEU A 6 -10.73 5.87 3.41
C LEU A 6 -11.86 5.55 2.42
N ARG A 7 -13.11 5.88 2.75
CA ARG A 7 -14.26 5.64 1.85
C ARG A 7 -14.14 6.43 0.55
N ASP A 8 -13.79 7.71 0.62
CA ASP A 8 -13.59 8.55 -0.57
C ASP A 8 -12.47 7.99 -1.45
N THR A 9 -11.40 7.46 -0.84
CA THR A 9 -10.31 6.79 -1.55
C THR A 9 -10.77 5.47 -2.18
N GLN A 10 -11.53 4.66 -1.45
CA GLN A 10 -12.06 3.38 -1.91
C GLN A 10 -13.02 3.57 -3.09
N GLU A 11 -13.90 4.58 -3.03
CA GLU A 11 -14.76 5.01 -4.13
C GLU A 11 -13.95 5.49 -5.32
N PHE A 12 -12.98 6.38 -5.10
CA PHE A 12 -12.10 6.85 -6.16
C PHE A 12 -11.42 5.68 -6.85
N LEU A 13 -10.85 4.73 -6.11
CA LEU A 13 -10.16 3.56 -6.66
C LEU A 13 -11.10 2.50 -7.24
N ARG A 14 -12.42 2.68 -7.14
CA ARG A 14 -13.44 1.68 -7.51
C ARG A 14 -13.20 0.33 -6.84
N ALA A 15 -12.72 0.37 -5.60
CA ALA A 15 -12.51 -0.82 -4.79
C ALA A 15 -13.84 -1.36 -4.23
N GLY A 16 -13.83 -2.63 -3.81
CA GLY A 16 -15.03 -3.32 -3.31
C GLY A 16 -15.62 -2.65 -2.07
N GLN A 17 -16.77 -1.99 -2.21
CA GLN A 17 -17.39 -1.15 -1.17
C GLN A 17 -17.93 -1.89 0.05
N SER A 18 -18.10 -3.21 -0.04
CA SER A 18 -18.52 -4.06 1.09
C SER A 18 -17.40 -4.36 2.08
N ILE A 19 -16.16 -3.96 1.78
CA ILE A 19 -14.98 -4.22 2.61
C ILE A 19 -14.68 -2.98 3.44
N ASP A 20 -14.78 -3.09 4.76
CA ASP A 20 -14.42 -2.01 5.66
C ASP A 20 -12.89 -1.91 5.82
N TRP A 21 -12.28 -0.96 5.12
CA TRP A 21 -10.84 -0.70 5.22
C TRP A 21 -10.40 -0.28 6.62
N ALA A 22 -11.25 0.43 7.36
CA ALA A 22 -10.93 0.94 8.70
C ALA A 22 -10.81 -0.19 9.73
N GLN A 23 -11.59 -1.26 9.57
CA GLN A 23 -11.58 -2.45 10.44
C GLN A 23 -10.73 -3.60 9.88
N SER A 24 -10.15 -3.44 8.68
CA SER A 24 -9.32 -4.48 8.08
C SER A 24 -7.95 -4.59 8.75
N ARG A 25 -7.37 -5.79 8.73
CA ARG A 25 -5.96 -6.00 9.14
C ARG A 25 -4.95 -5.22 8.27
N TYR A 26 -5.40 -4.72 7.11
CA TYR A 26 -4.61 -3.96 6.15
C TYR A 26 -4.90 -2.46 6.18
N PHE A 27 -5.48 -1.97 7.29
CA PHE A 27 -5.78 -0.56 7.50
C PHE A 27 -4.59 0.35 7.16
N GLN A 28 -3.37 -0.06 7.52
CA GLN A 28 -2.18 0.78 7.28
C GLN A 28 -1.87 0.95 5.79
N TYR A 29 -2.08 -0.07 4.97
CA TYR A 29 -1.92 0.03 3.53
C TYR A 29 -3.00 0.94 2.93
N ALA A 30 -4.26 0.72 3.30
CA ALA A 30 -5.38 1.55 2.91
C ALA A 30 -5.18 3.03 3.29
N ASN A 31 -4.66 3.29 4.49
CA ASN A 31 -4.37 4.63 4.98
C ASN A 31 -3.25 5.31 4.18
N ARG A 32 -2.21 4.58 3.77
CA ARG A 32 -1.15 5.12 2.89
C ARG A 32 -1.71 5.52 1.51
N LEU A 33 -2.61 4.73 0.95
CA LEU A 33 -3.31 5.08 -0.29
C LEU A 33 -4.17 6.34 -0.12
N ALA A 34 -4.85 6.49 1.01
CA ALA A 34 -5.65 7.68 1.30
C ALA A 34 -4.81 8.96 1.40
N HIS A 35 -3.58 8.86 1.93
CA HIS A 35 -2.64 9.99 1.93
C HIS A 35 -2.19 10.35 0.51
N LEU A 36 -1.89 9.36 -0.32
CA LEU A 36 -1.55 9.61 -1.73
C LEU A 36 -2.72 10.24 -2.48
N TYR A 37 -3.94 9.75 -2.27
CA TYR A 37 -5.17 10.33 -2.82
C TYR A 37 -5.35 11.79 -2.38
N LEU A 38 -5.20 12.07 -1.08
CA LEU A 38 -5.29 13.42 -0.54
C LEU A 38 -4.28 14.37 -1.21
N LEU A 39 -3.00 14.01 -1.21
CA LEU A 39 -1.95 14.89 -1.72
C LEU A 39 -2.08 15.08 -3.23
N ARG A 40 -2.26 13.98 -3.98
CA ARG A 40 -2.17 13.99 -5.43
C ARG A 40 -3.48 14.39 -6.11
N VAL A 41 -4.58 13.80 -5.68
CA VAL A 41 -5.87 13.96 -6.36
C VAL A 41 -6.63 15.15 -5.80
N LEU A 42 -6.77 15.24 -4.48
CA LEU A 42 -7.54 16.33 -3.87
C LEU A 42 -6.77 17.66 -3.87
N ASN A 43 -5.45 17.64 -3.69
CA ASN A 43 -4.63 18.86 -3.61
C ASN A 43 -3.76 19.13 -4.84
N GLY A 44 -3.79 18.26 -5.86
CA GLY A 44 -3.06 18.48 -7.13
C GLY A 44 -1.53 18.48 -7.01
N LEU A 45 -0.97 17.95 -5.91
CA LEU A 45 0.48 17.90 -5.71
C LEU A 45 1.09 16.73 -6.49
N PRO A 46 2.32 16.86 -7.05
CA PRO A 46 2.99 15.76 -7.75
C PRO A 46 3.57 14.71 -6.79
N ALA A 47 2.74 14.16 -5.89
CA ALA A 47 3.15 13.26 -4.82
C ALA A 47 3.22 11.79 -5.27
N TYR A 48 4.31 11.10 -4.93
CA TYR A 48 4.50 9.66 -5.17
C TYR A 48 4.56 8.92 -3.83
N LEU A 49 4.10 7.66 -3.82
CA LEU A 49 4.13 6.79 -2.65
C LEU A 49 5.16 5.68 -2.89
N VAL A 50 6.26 5.72 -2.12
CA VAL A 50 7.24 4.63 -2.13
C VAL A 50 6.86 3.63 -1.05
N MET A 51 6.57 2.40 -1.45
CA MET A 51 6.36 1.27 -0.54
C MET A 51 7.67 0.54 -0.36
N LEU A 52 8.27 0.66 0.82
CA LEU A 52 9.52 -0.01 1.16
C LEU A 52 9.22 -1.39 1.73
N TYR A 53 9.81 -2.42 1.12
CA TYR A 53 9.67 -3.82 1.50
C TYR A 53 11.04 -4.39 1.82
N PHE A 54 11.24 -4.88 3.04
CA PHE A 54 12.52 -5.42 3.47
C PHE A 54 12.61 -6.91 3.19
N LEU A 55 13.72 -7.34 2.58
CA LEU A 55 14.06 -8.75 2.39
C LEU A 55 14.96 -9.21 3.52
N ASN A 56 14.76 -10.45 3.97
CA ASN A 56 15.57 -11.11 4.99
C ASN A 56 15.51 -10.43 6.37
N ASP A 57 14.43 -9.69 6.65
CA ASP A 57 14.17 -9.14 7.98
C ASP A 57 13.69 -10.27 8.91
N GLU A 58 14.66 -10.95 9.53
CA GLU A 58 14.42 -12.07 10.44
C GLU A 58 13.69 -11.65 11.72
N GLU A 59 13.87 -10.41 12.19
CA GLU A 59 13.20 -9.89 13.39
C GLU A 59 11.68 -9.81 13.17
N MET A 60 11.27 -9.35 12.00
CA MET A 60 9.86 -9.26 11.62
C MET A 60 9.30 -10.56 11.00
N GLY A 61 10.14 -11.59 10.84
CA GLY A 61 9.76 -12.84 10.16
C GLY A 61 9.26 -12.58 8.73
N GLY A 62 9.83 -11.57 8.07
CA GLY A 62 9.38 -11.08 6.78
C GLY A 62 9.80 -11.98 5.61
N PRO A 63 9.25 -11.73 4.41
CA PRO A 63 9.68 -12.38 3.18
C PRO A 63 11.19 -12.26 2.92
N SER A 64 11.75 -13.30 2.30
CA SER A 64 13.16 -13.37 1.90
C SER A 64 13.38 -13.00 0.43
N THR A 65 12.32 -13.05 -0.37
CA THR A 65 12.37 -12.78 -1.82
C THR A 65 11.35 -11.74 -2.26
N VAL A 66 11.65 -11.08 -3.38
CA VAL A 66 10.72 -10.15 -4.04
C VAL A 66 9.41 -10.86 -4.42
N ALA A 67 9.50 -12.08 -4.93
CA ALA A 67 8.31 -12.86 -5.34
C ALA A 67 7.37 -13.15 -4.16
N GLU A 68 7.90 -13.45 -2.98
CA GLU A 68 7.10 -13.62 -1.77
C GLU A 68 6.38 -12.32 -1.37
N TRP A 69 7.07 -11.18 -1.47
CA TRP A 69 6.42 -9.88 -1.27
C TRP A 69 5.33 -9.59 -2.29
N GLU A 70 5.59 -9.81 -3.58
CA GLU A 70 4.60 -9.59 -4.64
C GLU A 70 3.34 -10.44 -4.42
N ASN A 71 3.51 -11.68 -3.95
CA ASN A 71 2.40 -12.55 -3.57
C ASN A 71 1.64 -12.01 -2.34
N ALA A 72 2.36 -11.54 -1.31
CA ALA A 72 1.75 -10.95 -0.13
C ALA A 72 0.96 -9.67 -0.45
N ILE A 73 1.53 -8.79 -1.28
CA ILE A 73 0.89 -7.54 -1.75
C ILE A 73 -0.34 -7.87 -2.61
N THR A 74 -0.25 -8.89 -3.46
CA THR A 74 -1.40 -9.38 -4.25
C THR A 74 -2.52 -9.89 -3.36
N ALA A 75 -2.18 -10.64 -2.30
CA ALA A 75 -3.17 -11.12 -1.34
C ALA A 75 -3.81 -9.97 -0.53
N GLU A 76 -3.01 -9.00 -0.09
CA GLU A 76 -3.45 -7.79 0.61
C GLU A 76 -4.41 -6.95 -0.25
N THR A 77 -4.01 -6.58 -1.46
CA THR A 77 -4.83 -5.78 -2.37
C THR A 77 -6.14 -6.49 -2.74
N LYS A 78 -6.10 -7.81 -2.96
CA LYS A 78 -7.30 -8.62 -3.16
C LYS A 78 -8.22 -8.61 -1.94
N ALA A 79 -7.67 -8.73 -0.73
CA ALA A 79 -8.44 -8.70 0.51
C ALA A 79 -9.08 -7.33 0.77
N LEU A 80 -8.48 -6.24 0.29
CA LEU A 80 -9.04 -4.89 0.30
C LEU A 80 -10.00 -4.61 -0.87
N GLY A 81 -10.16 -5.56 -1.80
CA GLY A 81 -10.98 -5.40 -3.00
C GLY A 81 -10.45 -4.33 -3.96
N ILE A 82 -9.16 -4.03 -3.92
CA ILE A 82 -8.51 -3.06 -4.80
C ILE A 82 -8.34 -3.69 -6.19
N PRO A 83 -8.82 -3.03 -7.27
CA PRO A 83 -8.65 -3.56 -8.62
C PRO A 83 -7.20 -3.42 -9.08
N ARG A 84 -6.76 -4.32 -9.96
CA ARG A 84 -5.47 -4.16 -10.66
C ARG A 84 -5.56 -2.95 -11.61
N ARG A 85 -4.47 -2.20 -11.78
CA ARG A 85 -4.40 -1.04 -12.70
C ARG A 85 -5.37 0.08 -12.30
N HIS A 86 -5.37 0.47 -11.03
CA HIS A 86 -6.19 1.56 -10.51
C HIS A 86 -5.54 2.93 -10.74
N GLN A 87 -6.29 4.01 -10.51
CA GLN A 87 -5.89 5.38 -10.87
C GLN A 87 -4.64 5.92 -10.15
N LEU A 88 -4.18 5.24 -9.10
CA LEU A 88 -2.98 5.61 -8.35
C LEU A 88 -1.76 4.73 -8.66
N ASP A 89 -1.91 3.64 -9.43
CA ASP A 89 -0.84 2.64 -9.63
C ASP A 89 0.44 3.26 -10.21
N SER A 90 0.32 4.18 -11.18
CA SER A 90 1.47 4.87 -11.78
C SER A 90 2.24 5.79 -10.82
N TYR A 91 1.73 5.98 -9.60
CA TYR A 91 2.31 6.86 -8.57
C TYR A 91 2.72 6.08 -7.32
N ILE A 92 2.59 4.76 -7.34
CA ILE A 92 3.03 3.86 -6.29
C ILE A 92 4.28 3.14 -6.80
N VAL A 93 5.36 3.24 -6.04
CA VAL A 93 6.65 2.63 -6.40
C VAL A 93 7.00 1.61 -5.32
N PRO A 94 6.92 0.30 -5.61
CA PRO A 94 7.48 -0.70 -4.72
C PRO A 94 9.02 -0.64 -4.81
N ALA A 95 9.67 -0.58 -3.65
CA ALA A 95 11.11 -0.66 -3.54
C ALA A 95 11.46 -1.76 -2.53
N PHE A 96 12.29 -2.70 -2.98
CA PHE A 96 12.72 -3.85 -2.20
C PHE A 96 14.15 -3.61 -1.72
N VAL A 97 14.37 -3.76 -0.42
CA VAL A 97 15.65 -3.50 0.22
C VAL A 97 16.07 -4.76 0.96
N ASP A 98 17.20 -5.34 0.59
CA ASP A 98 17.80 -6.41 1.37
C ASP A 98 18.46 -5.81 2.60
N ILE A 99 18.05 -6.24 3.81
CA ILE A 99 18.63 -5.68 5.03
C ILE A 99 20.13 -5.97 5.14
N ARG A 100 20.62 -7.01 4.46
CA ARG A 100 22.05 -7.38 4.44
C ARG A 100 22.90 -6.35 3.69
N ASP A 101 22.27 -5.55 2.83
CA ASP A 101 22.92 -4.45 2.09
C ASP A 101 22.93 -3.14 2.88
N ILE A 102 22.24 -3.08 4.03
CA ILE A 102 22.22 -1.89 4.90
C ILE A 102 23.41 -1.98 5.86
N PRO A 103 24.37 -1.04 5.81
CA PRO A 103 25.50 -1.05 6.71
C PRO A 103 25.02 -0.90 8.16
N VAL A 104 25.33 -1.90 8.98
CA VAL A 104 25.13 -1.85 10.43
C VAL A 104 26.09 -0.80 11.00
N LYS A 105 25.55 0.16 11.76
CA LYS A 105 26.35 1.14 12.48
C LYS A 105 27.09 0.51 13.66
#